data_AF-V5I9R6-F1
#
_entry.id   AF-V5I9R6-F1
#
_cell.length_a   1.000
_cell.length_b   1.000
_cell.length_c   1.000
_cell.angle_alpha   90.00
_cell.angle_beta   90.00
_cell.angle_gamma   90.00
#
_symmetry.space_group_name_H-M   'P 1'
#
loop_
_entity.id
_entity.type
_entity.pdbx_description
1 polymer ?
#
loop_
_entity_poly.entity_id
_entity_poly.type
_entity_poly.pdbx_seq_one_letter_code
_entity_poly.pdbx_strand_id
1 'polypeptide(L)'
;FACAPPLIVASNIDEKTLKRDGVCAASLPTTMGIVAGFLVQNSLKYLLQFGQVTNYLGYNALNDFFPTMKLKPNPNCEDTNCRLRQKQYALKPKPEIAVEAKEDEGPLHEDNEWGISLVDESVDDDKGAVQVAKGVTLAYTLPDQDSVVEECQEATSTNISLDELMAQMKSI
;
A
#
# COMPACT_ATOMS: atom_id res chain seq x y z
N PHE A 1 -5.30 0.20 -28.60
CA PHE A 1 -5.85 1.55 -28.86
C PHE A 1 -7.24 1.47 -29.48
N ALA A 2 -7.42 0.92 -30.68
CA ALA A 2 -8.72 0.84 -31.38
C ALA A 2 -9.86 0.10 -30.64
N CYS A 3 -9.57 -0.67 -29.58
CA CYS A 3 -10.61 -1.28 -28.75
C CYS A 3 -11.43 -0.27 -27.93
N ALA A 4 -10.83 0.87 -27.57
CA ALA A 4 -11.47 1.95 -26.83
C ALA A 4 -10.94 3.29 -27.41
N PRO A 5 -11.37 3.66 -28.63
CA PRO A 5 -10.88 4.85 -29.29
C PRO A 5 -11.40 6.11 -28.59
N PRO A 6 -10.61 7.21 -28.54
CA PRO A 6 -11.11 8.49 -28.07
C PRO A 6 -12.18 9.02 -29.03
N LEU A 7 -13.06 9.89 -28.54
CA LEU A 7 -14.24 10.37 -29.26
C LEU A 7 -13.92 10.93 -30.66
N ILE A 8 -12.81 11.66 -30.80
CA ILE A 8 -12.41 12.28 -32.07
C ILE A 8 -12.11 11.24 -33.15
N VAL A 9 -11.44 10.14 -32.77
CA VAL A 9 -11.14 9.02 -33.65
C VAL A 9 -12.41 8.25 -33.97
N ALA A 10 -13.25 7.97 -32.97
CA ALA A 10 -14.51 7.25 -33.15
C ALA A 10 -15.50 7.99 -34.08
N SER A 11 -15.48 9.32 -34.05
CA SER A 11 -16.36 10.17 -34.85
C SER A 11 -15.79 10.49 -36.24
N ASN A 12 -14.60 9.97 -36.59
CA ASN A 12 -13.87 10.29 -37.83
C ASN A 12 -13.69 11.79 -38.08
N ILE A 13 -13.53 12.57 -37.00
CA ILE A 13 -13.26 14.01 -37.10
C ILE A 13 -11.75 14.18 -37.24
N ASP A 14 -11.32 15.05 -38.17
CA ASP A 14 -9.90 15.35 -38.35
C ASP A 14 -9.32 16.02 -37.09
N GLU A 15 -8.28 15.45 -36.51
CA GLU A 15 -7.60 15.95 -35.29
C GLU A 15 -7.14 17.41 -35.44
N LYS A 16 -6.86 17.85 -36.68
CA LYS A 16 -6.51 19.24 -36.99
C LYS A 16 -7.60 20.24 -36.59
N THR A 17 -8.86 19.82 -36.59
CA THR A 17 -9.99 20.70 -36.21
C THR A 17 -9.99 21.06 -34.72
N LEU A 18 -9.34 20.25 -33.87
CA LEU A 18 -9.23 20.51 -32.43
C LEU A 18 -8.07 21.47 -32.11
N LYS A 19 -7.05 21.49 -32.96
CA LYS A 19 -5.88 22.36 -32.80
C LYS A 19 -6.21 23.77 -33.28
N ARG A 20 -6.22 24.73 -32.36
CA ARG A 20 -6.21 26.15 -32.73
C ARG A 20 -4.77 26.57 -33.05
N ASP A 21 -4.60 27.36 -34.10
CA ASP A 21 -3.28 27.90 -34.42
C ASP A 21 -2.82 28.90 -33.35
N GLY A 22 -1.53 28.84 -33.00
CA GLY A 22 -0.93 29.71 -32.00
C GLY A 22 -1.11 29.28 -30.53
N VAL A 23 -1.83 28.18 -30.24
CA VAL A 23 -1.88 27.59 -28.89
C VAL A 23 -1.14 26.26 -28.83
N CYS A 24 -0.32 26.08 -27.79
CA CYS A 24 0.37 24.82 -27.51
C CYS A 24 -0.27 24.12 -26.31
N ALA A 25 -0.20 22.80 -26.30
CA ALA A 25 -0.48 22.04 -25.09
C ALA A 25 0.56 22.40 -24.03
N ALA A 26 0.12 22.67 -22.81
CA ALA A 26 1.04 22.87 -21.70
C ALA A 26 1.80 21.56 -21.45
N SER A 27 3.13 21.66 -21.38
CA SER A 27 4.01 20.53 -21.08
C SER A 27 5.02 20.96 -20.03
N LEU A 28 5.18 20.13 -18.99
CA LEU A 28 6.20 20.30 -17.96
C LEU A 28 7.23 19.17 -18.10
N PRO A 29 8.54 19.46 -18.05
CA PRO A 29 9.57 18.43 -18.09
C PRO A 29 9.42 17.36 -16.98
N THR A 30 8.83 17.73 -15.84
CA THR A 30 8.59 16.84 -14.71
C THR A 30 7.58 15.74 -15.06
N THR A 31 6.44 16.07 -15.67
CA THR A 31 5.42 15.08 -16.05
C THR A 31 5.94 14.15 -17.15
N MET A 32 6.69 14.68 -18.11
CA MET A 32 7.37 13.88 -19.13
C MET A 32 8.39 12.92 -18.52
N GLY A 33 9.21 13.37 -17.56
CA GLY A 33 10.20 12.55 -16.87
C GLY A 33 9.57 11.41 -16.08
N ILE A 34 8.49 11.69 -15.34
CA ILE A 34 7.76 10.67 -14.56
C ILE A 34 7.15 9.61 -15.48
N VAL A 35 6.46 10.03 -16.55
CA VAL A 35 5.84 9.09 -17.50
C VAL A 35 6.89 8.24 -18.21
N ALA A 36 8.02 8.83 -18.62
CA ALA A 36 9.13 8.08 -19.21
C ALA A 36 9.73 7.07 -18.21
N GLY A 37 9.92 7.48 -16.95
CA GLY A 37 10.39 6.61 -15.87
C GLY A 37 9.49 5.40 -15.68
N PHE A 38 8.17 5.60 -15.59
CA PHE A 38 7.21 4.50 -15.49
C PHE A 38 7.22 3.58 -16.71
N LEU A 39 7.35 4.12 -17.92
CA LEU A 39 7.41 3.32 -19.14
C LEU A 39 8.65 2.43 -19.16
N VAL A 40 9.82 2.97 -18.82
CA VAL A 40 11.08 2.21 -18.77
C VAL A 40 11.00 1.15 -17.68
N GLN A 41 10.53 1.50 -16.47
CA GLN A 41 10.36 0.54 -15.38
C GLN A 41 9.41 -0.60 -15.76
N ASN A 42 8.28 -0.31 -16.40
CA ASN A 42 7.35 -1.36 -16.85
C ASN A 42 7.96 -2.23 -17.96
N SER A 43 8.77 -1.64 -18.84
CA SER A 43 9.49 -2.37 -19.89
C SER A 43 10.53 -3.31 -19.30
N LEU A 44 11.29 -2.86 -18.29
CA LEU A 44 12.27 -3.68 -17.58
C LEU A 44 11.58 -4.84 -16.85
N LYS A 45 10.52 -4.57 -16.08
CA LYS A 45 9.73 -5.61 -15.41
C LYS A 45 9.22 -6.67 -16.40
N TYR A 46 8.75 -6.24 -17.57
CA TYR A 46 8.25 -7.15 -18.60
C TYR A 46 9.36 -8.00 -19.26
N LEU A 47 10.50 -7.39 -19.61
CA LEU A 47 11.59 -8.07 -20.30
C LEU A 47 12.39 -9.00 -19.38
N LEU A 48 12.61 -8.58 -18.14
CA LEU A 48 13.43 -9.29 -17.16
C LEU A 48 12.59 -10.16 -16.20
N GLN A 49 11.27 -10.19 -16.37
CA GLN A 49 10.35 -11.06 -15.63
C GLN A 49 10.44 -10.92 -14.10
N PHE A 50 10.57 -9.69 -13.61
CA PHE A 50 10.57 -9.38 -12.17
C PHE A 50 9.46 -8.39 -11.80
N GLY A 51 9.01 -8.47 -10.55
CA GLY A 51 7.92 -7.65 -10.04
C GLY A 51 6.61 -7.81 -10.82
N GLN A 52 5.69 -6.87 -10.63
CA GLN A 52 4.38 -6.92 -11.27
C GLN A 52 4.32 -5.99 -12.49
N VAL A 53 4.04 -6.53 -13.68
CA VAL A 53 3.82 -5.76 -14.90
C VAL A 53 2.43 -5.14 -14.91
N THR A 54 2.34 -3.85 -15.24
CA THR A 54 1.09 -3.11 -15.27
C THR A 54 0.62 -2.88 -16.71
N ASN A 55 -0.64 -3.21 -17.01
CA ASN A 55 -1.23 -2.99 -18.34
C ASN A 55 -1.60 -1.52 -18.59
N TYR A 56 -2.04 -0.83 -17.54
CA TYR A 56 -2.33 0.60 -17.56
C TYR A 56 -1.98 1.19 -16.19
N LEU A 57 -1.21 2.27 -16.21
CA LEU A 57 -0.89 3.09 -15.05
C LEU A 57 -1.20 4.54 -15.43
N GLY A 58 -2.14 5.15 -14.72
CA GLY A 58 -2.42 6.57 -14.82
C GLY A 58 -1.54 7.38 -13.87
N TYR A 59 -1.34 8.65 -14.19
CA TYR A 59 -0.69 9.62 -13.31
C TYR A 59 -1.50 10.90 -13.25
N ASN A 60 -1.96 11.28 -12.07
CA ASN A 60 -2.58 12.57 -11.79
C ASN A 60 -1.67 13.36 -10.83
N ALA A 61 -0.94 14.32 -11.39
CA ALA A 61 0.01 15.16 -10.66
C ALA A 61 -0.64 16.13 -9.66
N LEU A 62 -1.94 16.43 -9.77
CA LEU A 62 -2.61 17.36 -8.86
C LEU A 62 -2.93 16.72 -7.50
N ASN A 63 -3.24 15.43 -7.51
CA ASN A 63 -3.66 14.67 -6.32
C ASN A 63 -2.67 13.56 -5.97
N ASP A 64 -1.50 13.54 -6.62
CA ASP A 64 -0.49 12.47 -6.52
C ASP A 64 -1.09 11.06 -6.59
N PHE A 65 -2.01 10.88 -7.54
CA PHE A 65 -2.82 9.68 -7.65
C PHE A 65 -2.39 8.82 -8.83
N PHE A 66 -2.18 7.52 -8.57
CA PHE A 66 -1.62 6.55 -9.51
C PHE A 66 -2.57 5.36 -9.74
N PRO A 67 -3.66 5.53 -10.50
CA PRO A 67 -4.62 4.45 -10.73
C PRO A 67 -4.02 3.37 -11.63
N THR A 68 -4.20 2.12 -11.24
CA THR A 68 -3.90 0.96 -12.09
C THR A 68 -5.18 0.32 -12.59
N MET A 69 -5.18 -0.15 -13.83
CA MET A 69 -6.32 -0.89 -14.38
C MET A 69 -5.87 -1.94 -15.40
N LYS A 70 -6.74 -2.92 -15.66
CA LYS A 70 -6.53 -3.96 -16.67
C LYS A 70 -7.56 -3.78 -17.77
N LEU A 71 -7.14 -3.20 -18.89
CA LEU A 71 -7.98 -3.02 -20.07
C LEU A 71 -8.10 -4.34 -20.84
N LYS A 72 -9.33 -4.81 -21.05
CA LYS A 72 -9.60 -6.02 -21.85
C LYS A 72 -9.87 -5.66 -23.32
N PRO A 73 -9.51 -6.53 -24.28
CA PRO A 73 -9.84 -6.32 -25.68
C PRO A 73 -11.37 -6.28 -25.91
N ASN A 74 -11.80 -5.43 -26.85
CA ASN A 74 -13.19 -5.38 -27.28
C ASN A 74 -13.46 -6.48 -28.34
N PRO A 75 -14.43 -7.41 -28.11
CA PRO A 75 -14.79 -8.44 -29.08
C PRO A 75 -15.23 -7.88 -30.44
N ASN A 76 -15.83 -6.69 -30.43
CA ASN A 76 -16.35 -5.99 -31.60
C ASN A 76 -15.41 -4.84 -32.05
N CYS A 77 -14.11 -4.96 -31.79
CA CYS A 77 -13.12 -3.99 -32.25
C CYS A 77 -13.19 -3.79 -33.77
N GLU A 78 -13.10 -2.54 -34.22
CA GLU A 78 -13.10 -2.18 -35.65
C GLU A 78 -11.92 -2.82 -36.40
N ASP A 79 -10.76 -2.90 -35.74
CA ASP A 79 -9.57 -3.56 -36.29
C ASP A 79 -9.77 -5.07 -36.42
N THR A 80 -9.72 -5.56 -37.66
CA THR A 80 -9.82 -6.97 -38.03
C THR A 80 -8.67 -7.79 -37.45
N ASN A 81 -7.45 -7.26 -37.45
CA ASN A 81 -6.28 -7.94 -36.90
C ASN A 81 -6.41 -8.13 -35.40
N CYS A 82 -6.93 -7.12 -34.69
CA CYS A 82 -7.20 -7.24 -33.27
C CYS A 82 -8.14 -8.43 -32.96
N ARG A 83 -9.26 -8.55 -33.69
CA ARG A 83 -10.20 -9.68 -33.53
C ARG A 83 -9.56 -11.03 -33.86
N LEU A 84 -8.70 -11.10 -34.86
CA LEU A 84 -7.94 -12.32 -35.18
C LEU A 84 -6.98 -12.71 -34.05
N ARG A 85 -6.24 -11.74 -33.49
CA ARG A 85 -5.34 -11.98 -32.35
C ARG A 85 -6.08 -12.39 -31.09
N GLN A 86 -7.28 -11.86 -30.85
CA GLN A 86 -8.13 -12.29 -29.74
C GLN A 86 -8.50 -13.78 -29.84
N LYS A 87 -8.88 -14.25 -31.04
CA LYS A 87 -9.15 -15.68 -31.28
C LYS A 87 -7.89 -16.54 -31.05
N GLN A 88 -6.74 -16.09 -31.54
CA GLN A 88 -5.46 -16.79 -31.30
C GLN A 88 -5.09 -16.83 -29.82
N TYR A 89 -5.31 -15.75 -29.08
CA TYR A 89 -5.06 -15.68 -27.65
C TYR A 89 -5.99 -16.61 -26.86
N ALA A 90 -7.27 -16.70 -27.23
CA ALA A 90 -8.23 -17.59 -26.59
C ALA A 90 -7.89 -19.09 -26.77
N LEU A 91 -7.19 -19.45 -27.86
CA LEU A 91 -6.70 -20.80 -28.10
C LEU A 91 -5.42 -21.13 -27.34
N LYS A 92 -4.67 -20.13 -26.87
CA LYS A 92 -3.48 -20.38 -26.06
C LYS A 92 -3.89 -20.90 -24.69
N PRO A 93 -3.18 -21.90 -24.13
CA PRO A 93 -3.39 -22.30 -22.75
C PRO A 93 -3.18 -21.08 -21.85
N LYS A 94 -4.06 -20.90 -20.87
CA LYS A 94 -3.90 -19.82 -19.90
C LYS A 94 -2.54 -20.00 -19.23
N PRO A 95 -1.66 -18.98 -19.23
CA PRO A 95 -0.39 -19.10 -18.53
C PRO A 95 -0.70 -19.42 -17.07
N GLU A 96 -0.09 -20.48 -16.55
CA GLU A 96 -0.08 -20.75 -15.12
C GLU A 96 0.53 -19.51 -14.46
N ILE A 97 -0.29 -18.84 -13.64
CA ILE A 97 0.18 -17.72 -12.84
C ILE A 97 1.26 -18.34 -11.96
N ALA A 98 2.52 -17.95 -12.17
CA ALA A 98 3.58 -18.27 -11.24
C ALA A 98 3.09 -17.78 -9.88
N VAL A 99 2.71 -18.74 -9.03
CA VAL A 99 2.35 -18.50 -7.64
C VAL A 99 3.52 -17.67 -7.10
N GLU A 100 3.22 -16.45 -6.64
CA GLU A 100 4.20 -15.64 -5.90
C GLU A 100 4.90 -16.60 -4.95
N ALA A 101 6.23 -16.70 -5.08
CA ALA A 101 7.02 -17.53 -4.20
C ALA A 101 6.54 -17.22 -2.79
N LYS A 102 5.99 -18.23 -2.10
CA LYS A 102 5.63 -18.11 -0.69
C LYS A 102 6.83 -17.45 -0.04
N GLU A 103 6.63 -16.26 0.51
CA GLU A 103 7.65 -15.63 1.33
C GLU A 103 8.08 -16.69 2.35
N ASP A 104 9.38 -16.91 2.45
CA ASP A 104 9.94 -17.89 3.36
C ASP A 104 9.33 -17.65 4.75
N GLU A 105 8.59 -18.64 5.27
CA GLU A 105 8.12 -18.69 6.68
C GLU A 105 9.31 -18.88 7.65
N GLY A 106 10.49 -18.41 7.28
CA GLY A 106 11.66 -18.35 8.15
C GLY A 106 11.45 -17.28 9.21
N PRO A 107 12.04 -17.43 10.41
CA PRO A 107 11.90 -16.45 11.46
C PRO A 107 12.43 -15.09 10.97
N LEU A 108 11.55 -14.07 10.96
CA LEU A 108 11.83 -12.70 10.53
C LEU A 108 12.97 -12.03 11.33
N HIS A 109 13.29 -12.60 12.49
CA HIS A 109 14.33 -12.15 13.39
C HIS A 109 15.20 -13.33 13.80
N GLU A 110 16.52 -13.20 13.62
CA GLU A 110 17.48 -14.21 14.08
C GLU A 110 17.44 -14.35 15.61
N ASP A 111 17.17 -13.25 16.33
CA ASP A 111 17.02 -13.20 17.78
C ASP A 111 15.75 -12.43 18.19
N ASN A 112 15.02 -12.95 19.19
CA ASN A 112 13.84 -12.32 19.78
C ASN A 112 13.97 -12.24 21.31
N GLU A 113 14.98 -11.52 21.78
CA GLU A 113 15.30 -11.36 23.20
C GLU A 113 14.16 -10.75 24.02
N TRP A 114 13.29 -9.97 23.35
CA TRP A 114 12.21 -9.20 23.98
C TRP A 114 10.84 -9.88 23.85
N GLY A 115 10.77 -11.10 23.30
CA GLY A 115 9.54 -11.90 23.24
C GLY A 115 8.42 -11.29 22.41
N ILE A 116 8.74 -10.50 21.38
CA ILE A 116 7.76 -9.85 20.50
C ILE A 116 7.06 -10.93 19.70
N SER A 117 5.72 -10.96 19.76
CA SER A 117 4.90 -11.94 19.04
C SER A 117 3.99 -11.23 18.03
N LEU A 118 3.77 -11.87 16.88
CA LEU A 118 2.80 -11.43 15.89
C LEU A 118 1.39 -11.78 16.42
N VAL A 119 0.65 -10.79 16.87
CA VAL A 119 -0.77 -10.96 17.21
C VAL A 119 -1.57 -10.84 15.93
N ASP A 120 -2.36 -11.87 15.64
CA ASP A 120 -3.27 -11.85 14.49
C ASP A 120 -4.49 -10.99 14.86
N GLU A 121 -4.62 -9.80 14.24
CA GLU A 121 -5.74 -8.89 14.49
C GLU A 121 -7.10 -9.44 14.00
N SER A 122 -7.11 -10.60 13.33
CA SER A 122 -8.34 -11.28 12.88
C SER A 122 -8.94 -12.25 13.89
N VAL A 123 -8.22 -12.58 14.97
CA VAL A 123 -8.83 -13.17 16.15
C VAL A 123 -9.31 -12.02 17.04
N ASP A 124 -10.63 -11.88 17.19
CA ASP A 124 -11.19 -11.18 18.33
C ASP A 124 -10.53 -11.81 19.58
N ASP A 125 -9.73 -11.02 20.31
CA ASP A 125 -9.18 -11.45 21.60
C ASP A 125 -10.39 -11.52 22.55
N ASP A 126 -11.10 -12.64 22.46
CA ASP A 126 -12.32 -12.97 23.18
C ASP A 126 -11.96 -13.34 24.63
N LYS A 127 -11.09 -12.54 25.25
CA LYS A 127 -11.01 -12.44 26.71
C LYS A 127 -12.22 -11.60 27.11
N GLY A 128 -13.35 -12.31 27.12
CA GLY A 128 -14.70 -11.75 27.20
C GLY A 128 -14.78 -10.53 28.11
N ALA A 129 -15.41 -9.47 27.59
CA ALA A 129 -15.67 -8.24 28.30
C ALA A 129 -16.24 -8.52 29.70
N VAL A 130 -15.37 -8.47 30.71
CA VAL A 130 -15.78 -8.67 32.10
C VAL A 130 -16.67 -7.49 32.45
N GLN A 131 -17.97 -7.74 32.64
CA GLN A 131 -18.90 -6.70 33.07
C GLN A 131 -18.66 -6.41 34.55
N VAL A 132 -18.05 -5.26 34.82
CA VAL A 132 -17.79 -4.77 36.18
C VAL A 132 -19.08 -4.17 36.78
N ALA A 133 -19.91 -3.51 35.95
CA ALA A 133 -21.22 -2.99 36.31
C ALA A 133 -22.09 -2.78 35.05
N LYS A 134 -23.40 -2.55 35.24
CA LYS A 134 -24.36 -2.34 34.13
C LYS A 134 -23.95 -1.11 33.30
N GLY A 135 -23.40 -1.35 32.12
CA GLY A 135 -22.94 -0.30 31.19
C GLY A 135 -21.44 0.01 31.21
N VAL A 136 -20.63 -0.74 31.98
CA VAL A 136 -19.17 -0.57 32.02
C VAL A 136 -18.49 -1.90 31.72
N THR A 137 -17.68 -1.93 30.66
CA THR A 137 -16.90 -3.09 30.22
C THR A 137 -15.40 -2.82 30.41
N LEU A 138 -14.68 -3.81 30.91
CA LEU A 138 -13.22 -3.73 31.04
C LEU A 138 -12.58 -3.83 29.64
N ALA A 139 -11.71 -2.88 29.28
CA ALA A 139 -11.12 -2.81 27.94
C ALA A 139 -9.92 -3.75 27.75
N TYR A 140 -9.21 -4.11 28.82
CA TYR A 140 -8.06 -5.02 28.80
C TYR A 140 -7.70 -5.41 30.24
N THR A 141 -7.30 -6.67 30.44
CA THR A 141 -6.73 -7.19 31.69
C THR A 141 -5.22 -7.30 31.57
N LEU A 142 -4.48 -6.65 32.49
CA LEU A 142 -3.05 -6.90 32.67
C LEU A 142 -2.83 -8.39 33.00
N PRO A 143 -1.85 -9.05 32.37
CA PRO A 143 -1.53 -10.43 32.72
C PRO A 143 -1.04 -10.51 34.17
N ASP A 144 -1.52 -11.51 34.91
CA ASP A 144 -1.02 -11.83 36.24
C ASP A 144 0.46 -12.22 36.12
N GLN A 145 1.33 -11.47 36.78
CA GLN A 145 2.75 -11.79 36.88
C GLN A 145 2.96 -12.94 37.87
N ASP A 146 2.61 -14.15 37.48
CA ASP A 146 3.11 -15.36 38.13
C ASP A 146 4.50 -15.70 37.57
N SER A 147 5.50 -14.86 37.90
CA SER A 147 6.90 -15.28 38.12
C SER A 147 7.84 -14.07 38.25
N VAL A 148 8.35 -13.89 39.48
CA VAL A 148 9.61 -13.24 39.86
C VAL A 148 9.83 -11.82 39.31
N VAL A 149 9.23 -10.84 39.99
CA VAL A 149 9.79 -9.48 39.99
C VAL A 149 10.77 -9.42 41.15
N GLU A 150 12.06 -9.30 40.82
CA GLU A 150 13.08 -8.78 41.72
C GLU A 150 12.56 -7.48 42.34
N GLU A 151 12.74 -7.37 43.65
CA GLU A 151 12.31 -6.27 44.51
C GLU A 151 12.72 -4.92 43.91
N CYS A 152 11.81 -4.31 43.13
CA CYS A 152 11.91 -2.92 42.77
C CYS A 152 11.70 -2.13 44.05
N GLN A 153 12.74 -1.46 44.52
CA GLN A 153 12.65 -0.54 45.64
C GLN A 153 11.53 0.46 45.35
N GLU A 154 10.42 0.32 46.07
CA GLU A 154 9.43 1.39 46.20
C GLU A 154 10.21 2.63 46.61
N ALA A 155 10.08 3.71 45.83
CA ALA A 155 10.56 5.01 46.27
C ALA A 155 9.82 5.33 47.57
N THR A 156 10.50 5.13 48.69
CA THR A 156 10.01 5.54 50.01
C THR A 156 9.56 6.99 49.88
N SER A 157 8.27 7.24 50.07
CA SER A 157 7.73 8.57 50.22
C SER A 157 8.35 9.18 51.48
N THR A 158 9.50 9.81 51.34
CA THR A 158 10.07 10.61 52.41
C THR A 158 9.13 11.80 52.58
N ASN A 159 8.38 11.80 53.69
CA ASN A 159 7.50 12.89 54.12
C ASN A 159 8.35 14.11 54.52
N ILE A 160 9.17 14.61 53.60
CA ILE A 160 9.96 15.83 53.79
C ILE A 160 9.11 16.97 53.24
N SER A 161 8.87 17.97 54.09
CA SER A 161 8.08 19.13 53.68
C SER A 161 8.85 19.97 52.66
N LEU A 162 8.12 20.58 51.74
CA LEU A 162 8.67 21.30 50.58
C LEU A 162 9.59 22.47 51.00
N ASP A 163 9.34 23.06 52.16
CA ASP A 163 10.16 24.13 52.74
C ASP A 163 11.54 23.64 53.21
N GLU A 164 11.62 22.41 53.69
CA GLU A 164 12.88 21.78 54.13
C GLU A 164 13.80 21.47 52.94
N LEU A 165 13.20 21.06 51.82
CA LEU A 165 13.91 20.80 50.57
C LEU A 165 14.52 22.07 49.96
N MET A 166 13.80 23.19 50.06
CA MET A 166 14.31 24.50 49.61
C MET A 166 15.46 25.02 50.48
N ALA A 167 15.45 24.71 51.79
CA ALA A 167 16.54 25.08 52.68
C ALA A 167 17.83 24.29 52.38
N GLN A 168 17.73 22.99 52.10
CA GLN A 168 18.89 22.15 51.75
C GLN A 168 19.56 22.62 50.45
N MET A 169 18.79 22.92 49.40
CA MET A 169 19.32 23.38 48.11
C MET A 169 19.98 24.77 48.18
N LYS A 170 19.72 25.54 49.23
CA LYS A 170 20.34 26.85 49.46
C LYS A 170 21.64 26.76 50.28
N SER A 171 21.95 25.57 50.81
CA SER A 171 23.17 25.29 51.58
C SER A 171 24.30 24.66 50.76
N ILE A 172 24.04 24.40 49.47
CA ILE A 172 25.03 24.10 48.42
C ILE A 172 25.34 25.38 47.66
#